data_AF-A0A090PLU8-F1
#
_entry.id   AF-A0A090PLU8-F1
#
_cell.length_a   1.000
_cell.length_b   1.000
_cell.length_c   1.000
_cell.angle_alpha   90.00
_cell.angle_beta   90.00
_cell.angle_gamma   90.00
#
_symmetry.space_group_name_H-M   'P 1'
#
loop_
_entity.id
_entity.type
_entity.pdbx_description
1 polymer ?
#
loop_
_entity_poly.entity_id
_entity_poly.type
_entity_poly.pdbx_seq_one_letter_code
_entity_poly.pdbx_strand_id
1 'polypeptide(L)' 'MASTAASVWENCLLFIKDNINPQAYKTWFEPIKPVKLTETALSIQFLVVFL' A
#
# COMPACT_ATOMS: atom_id res chain seq x y z
N MET A 1 -3.85 1.78 21.00
CA MET A 1 -4.40 1.92 19.63
C MET A 1 -3.86 0.75 18.82
N ALA A 2 -4.71 -0.14 18.34
CA ALA A 2 -4.25 -1.28 17.53
C ALA A 2 -3.94 -0.80 16.12
N SER A 3 -2.72 -1.05 15.63
CA SER A 3 -2.36 -0.80 14.24
C SER A 3 -3.22 -1.70 13.34
N THR A 4 -3.98 -1.11 12.43
CA THR A 4 -4.75 -1.86 11.42
C THR A 4 -3.93 -2.00 10.15
N ALA A 5 -4.26 -3.00 9.33
CA ALA A 5 -3.63 -3.18 8.02
C ALA A 5 -3.75 -1.92 7.14
N ALA A 6 -4.87 -1.21 7.24
CA ALA A 6 -5.10 0.06 6.58
C ALA A 6 -4.13 1.15 7.07
N SER A 7 -4.04 1.38 8.39
CA SER A 7 -3.17 2.43 8.94
C SER A 7 -1.68 2.20 8.67
N VAL A 8 -1.23 0.92 8.67
CA VAL A 8 0.16 0.60 8.33
C VAL A 8 0.42 0.86 6.85
N TRP A 9 -0.50 0.45 5.98
CA TRP A 9 -0.37 0.67 4.54
C TRP A 9 -0.41 2.16 4.17
N GLU A 10 -1.28 2.96 4.80
CA GLU A 10 -1.31 4.41 4.59
C GLU A 10 0.03 5.07 4.93
N ASN A 11 0.67 4.66 6.02
CA ASN A 11 2.01 5.15 6.36
C ASN A 11 3.06 4.75 5.31
N CYS A 12 3.00 3.50 4.80
CA CYS A 12 3.87 3.08 3.70
C CYS A 12 3.61 3.89 2.43
N LEU A 13 2.34 4.14 2.09
CA LEU A 13 1.95 4.92 0.92
C LEU A 13 2.45 6.36 1.00
N LEU A 14 2.39 7.01 2.16
CA LEU A 14 2.97 8.34 2.37
C LEU A 14 4.46 8.35 2.07
N PHE A 15 5.20 7.40 2.65
CA PHE A 15 6.63 7.27 2.39
C PHE A 15 6.93 7.04 0.90
N ILE A 16 6.22 6.13 0.24
CA ILE A 16 6.46 5.83 -1.19
C ILE A 16 6.12 7.05 -2.04
N LYS A 17 5.02 7.75 -1.78
CA LYS A 17 4.57 8.93 -2.53
C LYS A 17 5.60 10.06 -2.54
N ASP A 18 6.32 10.25 -1.45
CA ASP A 18 7.36 11.27 -1.35
C ASP A 18 8.66 10.89 -2.05
N ASN A 19 8.85 9.61 -2.38
CA ASN A 19 10.10 9.07 -2.95
C ASN A 19 10.04 8.72 -4.44
N ILE A 20 8.86 8.66 -5.07
CA ILE A 20 8.72 8.27 -6.47
C ILE A 20 7.90 9.29 -7.28
N ASN A 21 7.98 9.19 -8.61
CA ASN A 21 7.19 10.04 -9.51
C ASN A 21 5.68 9.87 -9.23
N PRO A 22 4.89 10.96 -9.11
CA PRO A 22 3.45 10.91 -8.89
C PRO A 22 2.69 10.00 -9.88
N GLN A 23 3.11 9.94 -11.14
CA GLN A 23 2.49 9.08 -12.14
C GLN A 23 2.72 7.60 -11.83
N ALA A 24 3.95 7.23 -11.48
CA ALA A 24 4.29 5.87 -11.09
C ALA A 24 3.56 5.48 -9.79
N TYR A 25 3.50 6.40 -8.82
CA TYR A 25 2.74 6.18 -7.59
C TYR A 25 1.28 5.83 -7.87
N LYS A 26 0.60 6.65 -8.69
CA LYS A 26 -0.79 6.42 -9.06
C LYS A 26 -1.00 5.09 -9.77
N THR A 27 -0.17 4.76 -10.74
CA THR A 27 -0.34 3.53 -11.52
C THR A 27 -0.09 2.27 -10.70
N TRP A 28 0.97 2.25 -9.89
CA TRP A 28 1.43 1.01 -9.24
C TRP A 28 0.87 0.84 -7.82
N PHE A 29 0.63 1.92 -7.07
CA PHE A 29 0.37 1.85 -5.62
C PHE A 29 -1.04 2.28 -5.21
N GLU A 30 -1.66 3.21 -5.93
CA GLU A 30 -3.05 3.66 -5.66
C GLU A 30 -4.10 2.53 -5.72
N PRO A 31 -4.03 1.52 -6.63
CA PRO A 31 -5.02 0.44 -6.65
C PRO A 31 -4.76 -0.68 -5.62
N ILE A 32 -3.63 -0.67 -4.90
CA ILE A 32 -3.27 -1.73 -3.95
C ILE A 32 -4.08 -1.58 -2.66
N LYS A 33 -4.68 -2.68 -2.20
CA LYS A 33 -5.44 -2.73 -0.94
C LYS A 33 -4.77 -3.65 0.08
N PRO A 34 -4.65 -3.23 1.36
CA PRO A 34 -4.18 -4.08 2.43
C PRO A 34 -5.26 -5.09 2.80
N VAL A 35 -4.89 -6.36 2.89
CA VAL A 35 -5.81 -7.47 3.17
C VAL A 35 -5.71 -7.93 4.61
N LYS A 36 -4.49 -8.10 5.11
CA LYS A 36 -4.26 -8.64 6.45
C LYS A 36 -2.97 -8.08 7.01
N LEU A 37 -2.98 -7.76 8.29
CA LEU A 37 -1.79 -7.42 9.05
C LEU A 37 -1.58 -8.51 10.10
N THR A 38 -0.42 -9.14 10.06
CA THR A 38 0.10 -9.96 11.16
C THR A 38 1.08 -9.11 11.97
N GLU A 39 1.58 -9.63 13.10
CA GLU A 39 2.50 -8.90 13.98
C GLU A 39 3.75 -8.37 13.28
N THR A 40 4.18 -9.01 12.19
CA THR A 40 5.42 -8.67 11.47
C THR A 40 5.26 -8.51 9.96
N ALA A 41 4.12 -8.86 9.38
CA ALA A 41 3.93 -8.83 7.93
C ALA A 41 2.58 -8.23 7.53
N LEU A 42 2.63 -7.32 6.56
CA LEU A 42 1.44 -6.77 5.91
C LEU A 42 1.23 -7.51 4.59
N SER A 43 0.11 -8.22 4.49
CA SER A 43 -0.37 -8.83 3.24
C SER A 43 -1.19 -7.82 2.46
N ILE A 44 -0.75 -7.52 1.24
CA ILE A 44 -1.39 -6.61 0.30
C ILE A 44 -1.84 -7.40 -0.94
N GLN A 45 -3.02 -7.08 -1.45
CA GLN A 45 -3.52 -7.65 -2.68
C GLN A 45 -3.34 -6.64 -3.81
N PHE A 46 -2.73 -7.11 -4.89
CA PHE A 46 -2.64 -6.38 -6.14
C PHE A 46 -3.90 -6.63 -6.94
N LEU A 47 -4.60 -5.57 -7.33
CA LEU A 47 -5.50 -5.65 -8.47
C LEU A 47 -4.62 -5.55 -9.71
N VAL A 48 -4.31 -6.69 -10.34
CA VAL A 48 -3.71 -6.68 -11.68
C VAL A 48 -4.77 -6.10 -12.63
N VAL A 49 -4.66 -4.79 -12.85
CA VAL A 49 -5.05 -4.17 -14.12
C VAL A 49 -3.72 -4.09 -14.88
N PHE A 50 -3.69 -4.53 -16.13
CA PHE A 50 -2.48 -4.73 -16.98
C PHE A 50 -1.86 -6.13 -16.93
N LEU A 51 -2.65 -7.15 -17.29
CA LEU A 51 -2.22 -8.19 -18.25
C LEU A 51 -3.31 -8.36 -19.30
#